data_AF-A0A2T2MZP9-F1
#
_entry.id   AF-A0A2T2MZP9-F1
#
_cell.length_a   1.000
_cell.length_b   1.000
_cell.length_c   1.000
_cell.angle_alpha   90.00
_cell.angle_beta   90.00
_cell.angle_gamma   90.00
#
_symmetry.space_group_name_H-M   'P 1'
#
loop_
_entity.id
_entity.type
_entity.pdbx_description
1 polymer ?
#
loop_
_entity_poly.entity_id
_entity_poly.type
_entity_poly.pdbx_seq_one_letter_code
_entity_poly.pdbx_strand_id
1 'polypeptide(L)'
;MSRESSTRITTVSEPILASSADWEIWFHIVKRLAAIAEVDKYVNTHISVDLILIIKEKETVHDVLRILKQLLSPTSADRYLQVQASYSNAKMFDPRKMNFETWSQTFLTAYSRAEQMSLPDVTGFLAQKDLLRAIKAADQSWAGNLGRDIFRAEKGWTPGQKVPDELEVQEVLSEFLQYYRQTKIPRTANINHGAFAATLSGEEAPTHFRQQSSKNPRKPFKPCLCGDMHFWGQCPYID
;
A
#
# COMPACT_ATOMS: atom_id res chain seq x y z
N MET A 1 -46.91 45.92 25.62
CA MET A 1 -46.74 44.46 25.76
C MET A 1 -45.38 44.10 25.19
N SER A 2 -44.34 44.22 26.01
CA SER A 2 -42.95 44.01 25.59
C SER A 2 -42.50 42.61 26.03
N ARG A 3 -42.07 41.79 25.06
CA ARG A 3 -41.34 40.54 25.31
C ARG A 3 -39.87 40.86 25.16
N GLU A 4 -39.14 40.87 26.27
CA GLU A 4 -37.68 40.83 26.25
C GLU A 4 -37.23 39.43 26.64
N SER A 5 -36.68 38.75 25.63
CA SER A 5 -36.03 37.46 25.72
C SER A 5 -34.69 37.62 26.45
N SER A 6 -34.61 37.15 27.69
CA SER A 6 -33.36 37.10 28.45
C SER A 6 -32.55 35.87 28.02
N THR A 7 -31.48 36.12 27.28
CA THR A 7 -30.45 35.19 26.84
C THR A 7 -29.71 34.59 28.05
N ARG A 8 -29.78 33.27 28.23
CA ARG A 8 -28.92 32.53 29.18
C ARG A 8 -27.51 32.45 28.62
N ILE A 9 -26.64 33.34 29.11
CA ILE A 9 -25.19 33.18 29.02
C ILE A 9 -24.83 32.03 29.97
N THR A 10 -24.36 30.91 29.42
CA THR A 10 -23.89 29.78 30.22
C THR A 10 -22.42 30.03 30.55
N THR A 11 -22.18 30.70 31.67
CA THR A 11 -20.84 30.90 32.23
C THR A 11 -20.32 29.57 32.77
N VAL A 12 -19.16 29.12 32.30
CA VAL A 12 -18.42 27.98 32.87
C VAL A 12 -17.93 28.39 34.26
N SER A 13 -18.67 27.99 35.29
CA SER A 13 -18.32 28.23 36.69
C SER A 13 -17.38 27.13 37.18
N GLU A 14 -16.20 27.52 37.70
CA GLU A 14 -15.27 26.62 38.39
C GLU A 14 -16.01 25.88 39.54
N PRO A 15 -15.80 24.56 39.71
CA PRO A 15 -16.45 23.81 40.77
C PRO A 15 -15.89 24.27 42.13
N ILE A 16 -16.74 24.84 42.97
CA ILE A 16 -16.39 25.22 44.34
C ILE A 16 -16.20 23.93 45.13
N LEU A 17 -14.95 23.62 45.52
CA LEU A 17 -14.57 22.42 46.26
C LEU A 17 -14.99 22.54 47.73
N ALA A 18 -16.26 22.24 48.04
CA ALA A 18 -16.82 22.41 49.39
C ALA A 18 -16.96 21.09 50.16
N SER A 19 -17.00 19.95 49.48
CA SER A 19 -17.28 18.63 50.06
C SER A 19 -16.49 17.50 49.38
N SER A 20 -16.41 16.33 50.02
CA SER A 20 -15.74 15.14 49.47
C SER A 20 -16.28 14.69 48.12
N ALA A 21 -17.57 14.94 47.83
CA ALA A 21 -18.17 14.62 46.54
C ALA A 21 -17.68 15.56 45.42
N ASP A 22 -17.29 16.79 45.76
CA ASP A 22 -16.78 17.78 44.80
C ASP A 22 -15.37 17.40 44.31
N TRP A 23 -14.59 16.69 45.13
CA TRP A 23 -13.27 16.18 44.76
C TRP A 23 -13.34 15.06 43.71
N GLU A 24 -14.33 14.18 43.80
CA GLU A 24 -14.56 13.13 42.78
C GLU A 24 -14.98 13.75 41.44
N ILE A 25 -15.88 14.74 41.48
CA ILE A 25 -16.29 15.50 40.29
C ILE A 25 -15.09 16.22 39.67
N TRP A 26 -14.27 16.88 40.49
CA TRP A 26 -13.05 17.54 40.05
C TRP A 26 -12.06 16.57 39.41
N PHE A 27 -11.85 15.40 40.01
CA PHE A 27 -10.96 14.38 39.47
C PHE A 27 -11.42 13.87 38.09
N HIS A 28 -12.73 13.68 37.90
CA HIS A 28 -13.31 13.35 36.60
C HIS A 28 -13.14 14.47 35.56
N ILE A 29 -13.28 15.73 35.97
CA ILE A 29 -13.05 16.89 35.10
C ILE A 29 -11.58 16.96 34.67
N VAL A 30 -10.64 16.85 35.60
CA VAL A 30 -9.20 16.87 35.33
C VAL A 30 -8.81 15.72 34.39
N LYS A 31 -9.31 14.51 34.61
CA LYS A 31 -9.08 13.37 33.71
C LYS A 31 -9.61 13.63 32.30
N ARG A 32 -10.81 14.21 32.15
CA ARG A 32 -11.36 14.56 30.84
C ARG A 32 -10.52 15.61 30.13
N LEU A 33 -10.08 16.65 30.85
CA LEU A 33 -9.21 17.69 30.29
C LEU A 33 -7.86 17.11 29.82
N ALA A 34 -7.27 16.21 30.60
CA ALA A 34 -6.03 15.52 30.21
C ALA A 34 -6.22 14.70 28.92
N ALA A 35 -7.31 13.94 28.80
CA ALA A 35 -7.62 13.18 27.59
C ALA A 35 -7.86 14.08 26.36
N ILE A 36 -8.52 15.23 26.54
CA ILE A 36 -8.73 16.21 25.47
C ILE A 36 -7.38 16.78 25.00
N ALA A 37 -6.48 17.11 25.93
CA ALA A 37 -5.15 17.61 25.60
C ALA A 37 -4.28 16.56 24.87
N GLU A 38 -4.43 15.28 25.21
CA GLU A 38 -3.75 14.19 24.50
C GLU A 38 -4.22 14.06 23.05
N VAL A 39 -5.54 14.14 22.82
CA VAL A 39 -6.12 14.14 21.47
C VAL A 39 -5.66 15.35 20.67
N ASP A 40 -5.64 16.54 21.27
CA ASP A 40 -5.16 17.76 20.62
C ASP A 40 -3.69 17.65 20.21
N LYS A 41 -2.85 17.12 21.11
CA LYS A 41 -1.44 16.85 20.82
C LYS A 41 -1.29 15.88 19.65
N TYR A 42 -2.03 14.77 19.66
CA TYR A 42 -1.97 13.76 18.60
C TYR A 42 -2.39 14.32 17.23
N VAL A 43 -3.46 15.12 17.21
CA VAL A 43 -3.96 15.82 16.02
C VAL A 43 -2.88 16.76 15.48
N ASN A 44 -2.25 17.59 16.32
CA ASN A 44 -1.23 18.54 15.89
C ASN A 44 0.08 17.87 15.43
N THR A 45 0.40 16.66 15.88
CA THR A 45 1.64 15.96 15.47
C THR A 45 1.50 15.09 14.23
N HIS A 46 0.31 14.58 13.93
CA HIS A 46 0.11 13.56 12.88
C HIS A 46 -0.62 14.07 11.63
N ILE A 47 -1.05 15.33 11.60
CA ILE A 47 -1.78 15.93 10.48
C ILE A 47 -0.83 16.71 9.56
N SER A 48 -1.19 16.85 8.28
CA SER A 48 -0.42 17.65 7.33
C SER A 48 -0.37 19.13 7.75
N VAL A 49 0.75 19.78 7.46
CA VAL A 49 1.01 21.19 7.85
C VAL A 49 -0.07 22.13 7.32
N ASP A 50 -0.64 21.85 6.14
CA ASP A 50 -1.70 22.67 5.52
C ASP A 50 -3.00 22.65 6.34
N LEU A 51 -3.36 21.49 6.90
CA LEU A 51 -4.56 21.35 7.73
C LEU A 51 -4.34 21.96 9.13
N ILE A 52 -3.09 22.00 9.62
CA ILE A 52 -2.73 22.66 10.89
C ILE A 52 -3.08 24.15 10.85
N LEU A 53 -2.90 24.83 9.72
CA LEU A 53 -3.28 26.24 9.55
C LEU A 53 -4.78 26.46 9.70
N ILE A 54 -5.59 25.53 9.20
CA ILE A 54 -7.06 25.62 9.21
C ILE A 54 -7.63 25.32 10.61
N ILE A 55 -7.01 24.41 11.36
CA ILE A 55 -7.47 24.01 12.70
C ILE A 55 -6.98 24.96 13.81
N LYS A 56 -5.90 25.73 13.59
CA LYS A 56 -5.32 26.66 14.57
C LYS A 56 -6.27 27.74 15.06
N GLU A 57 -7.25 28.12 14.24
CA GLU A 57 -8.24 29.14 14.57
C GLU A 57 -9.43 28.61 15.39
N LYS A 58 -9.40 27.33 15.81
CA LYS A 58 -10.51 26.70 16.53
C LYS A 58 -10.21 26.55 18.02
N GLU A 59 -11.18 26.95 18.82
CA GLU A 59 -11.06 27.00 20.28
C GLU A 59 -11.23 25.62 20.94
N THR A 60 -11.92 24.69 20.29
CA THR A 60 -12.21 23.37 20.87
C THR A 60 -11.71 22.22 19.99
N VAL A 61 -11.18 21.18 20.63
CA VAL A 61 -10.79 19.91 19.99
C VAL A 61 -11.97 19.28 19.25
N HIS A 62 -13.19 19.45 19.76
CA HIS A 62 -14.39 18.99 19.10
C HIS A 62 -14.62 19.67 17.74
N ASP A 63 -14.43 20.99 17.66
CA ASP A 63 -14.56 21.73 16.40
C ASP A 63 -13.45 21.38 15.41
N VAL A 64 -12.22 21.19 15.90
CA VAL A 64 -11.09 20.69 15.12
C VAL A 64 -11.43 19.34 14.49
N LEU A 65 -11.88 18.36 15.30
CA LEU A 65 -12.27 17.03 14.82
C LEU A 65 -13.46 17.08 13.85
N ARG A 66 -14.42 17.99 14.07
CA ARG A 66 -15.56 18.17 13.16
C ARG A 66 -15.11 18.65 11.79
N ILE A 67 -14.22 19.63 11.73
CA ILE A 67 -13.68 20.18 10.48
C ILE A 67 -12.81 19.15 9.77
N LEU A 68 -11.93 18.47 10.51
CA LEU A 68 -11.12 17.38 9.94
C LEU A 68 -12.00 16.28 9.36
N LYS A 69 -13.07 15.90 10.06
CA LYS A 69 -14.05 14.95 9.52
C LYS A 69 -14.72 15.48 8.26
N GLN A 70 -15.10 16.76 8.20
CA GLN A 70 -15.72 17.33 7.00
C GLN A 70 -14.77 17.38 5.80
N LEU A 71 -13.49 17.69 6.04
CA LEU A 71 -12.49 17.84 4.98
C LEU A 71 -11.91 16.50 4.52
N LEU A 72 -11.75 15.53 5.43
CA LEU A 72 -11.05 14.28 5.16
C LEU A 72 -11.99 13.10 5.00
N SER A 73 -13.24 13.16 5.45
CA SER A 73 -14.18 12.06 5.27
C SER A 73 -14.57 11.99 3.80
N PRO A 74 -14.21 10.93 3.08
CA PRO A 74 -14.56 10.83 1.67
C PRO A 74 -16.08 10.66 1.56
N THR A 75 -16.70 11.50 0.74
CA THR A 75 -18.11 11.34 0.34
C THR A 75 -18.29 10.00 -0.37
N SER A 76 -19.51 9.47 -0.45
CA SER A 76 -19.79 8.27 -1.27
C SER A 76 -19.30 8.41 -2.71
N ALA A 77 -19.48 9.59 -3.32
CA ALA A 77 -18.95 9.92 -4.64
C ALA A 77 -17.42 9.92 -4.69
N ASP A 78 -16.75 10.48 -3.68
CA ASP A 78 -15.28 10.49 -3.60
C ASP A 78 -14.73 9.07 -3.46
N ARG A 79 -15.39 8.21 -2.67
CA ARG A 79 -15.02 6.79 -2.55
C ARG A 79 -15.17 6.08 -3.88
N TYR A 80 -16.26 6.34 -4.61
CA TYR A 80 -16.47 5.78 -5.94
C TYR A 80 -15.33 6.17 -6.89
N LEU A 81 -14.98 7.46 -6.95
CA LEU A 81 -13.89 7.96 -7.79
C LEU A 81 -12.53 7.41 -7.37
N GLN A 82 -12.28 7.29 -6.06
CA GLN A 82 -11.04 6.72 -5.54
C GLN A 82 -10.90 5.25 -5.92
N VAL A 83 -11.97 4.47 -5.81
CA VAL A 83 -11.97 3.06 -6.20
C VAL A 83 -11.77 2.94 -7.72
N GLN A 84 -12.46 3.77 -8.51
CA GLN A 84 -12.29 3.80 -9.96
C GLN A 84 -10.85 4.13 -10.36
N ALA A 85 -10.24 5.16 -9.77
CA ALA A 85 -8.85 5.54 -10.02
C ALA A 85 -7.87 4.46 -9.56
N SER A 86 -8.13 3.82 -8.41
CA SER A 86 -7.29 2.71 -7.93
C SER A 86 -7.34 1.52 -8.89
N TYR A 87 -8.52 1.22 -9.43
CA TYR A 87 -8.71 0.14 -10.39
C TYR A 87 -8.07 0.47 -11.73
N SER A 88 -8.26 1.69 -12.27
CA SER A 88 -7.63 2.10 -13.53
C SER A 88 -6.10 2.02 -13.48
N ASN A 89 -5.51 2.36 -12.34
CA ASN A 89 -4.07 2.23 -12.14
C ASN A 89 -3.66 0.75 -12.03
N ALA A 90 -4.43 -0.07 -11.32
CA ALA A 90 -4.15 -1.50 -11.17
C ALA A 90 -4.26 -2.29 -12.50
N LYS A 91 -5.05 -1.83 -13.48
CA LYS A 91 -5.10 -2.41 -14.84
C LYS A 91 -3.77 -2.35 -15.58
N MET A 92 -2.90 -1.41 -15.22
CA MET A 92 -1.63 -1.20 -15.91
C MET A 92 -0.58 -2.16 -15.33
N PHE A 93 -0.19 -3.16 -16.12
CA PHE A 93 0.95 -4.02 -15.83
C PHE A 93 2.11 -3.70 -16.75
N ASP A 94 3.27 -3.37 -16.17
CA ASP A 94 4.54 -3.23 -16.88
C ASP A 94 5.53 -4.30 -16.39
N PRO A 95 5.80 -5.34 -17.21
CA PRO A 95 6.72 -6.43 -16.85
C PRO A 95 8.13 -5.98 -16.53
N ARG A 96 8.56 -4.79 -17.00
CA ARG A 96 9.91 -4.27 -16.77
C ARG A 96 10.03 -3.55 -15.42
N LYS A 97 8.93 -3.06 -14.87
CA LYS A 97 8.90 -2.23 -13.66
C LYS A 97 8.31 -2.95 -12.46
N MET A 98 7.48 -3.96 -12.68
CA MET A 98 6.70 -4.59 -11.61
C MET A 98 6.82 -6.11 -11.67
N ASN A 99 6.94 -6.74 -10.50
CA ASN A 99 6.78 -8.18 -10.38
C ASN A 99 5.30 -8.53 -10.60
N PHE A 100 5.04 -9.53 -11.45
CA PHE A 100 3.70 -10.02 -11.74
C PHE A 100 2.93 -10.46 -10.48
N GLU A 101 3.57 -11.10 -9.51
CA GLU A 101 2.93 -11.55 -8.27
C GLU A 101 2.52 -10.36 -7.39
N THR A 102 3.39 -9.38 -7.20
CA THR A 102 3.04 -8.14 -6.47
C THR A 102 1.92 -7.40 -7.18
N TRP A 103 2.00 -7.29 -8.51
CA TRP A 103 0.95 -6.66 -9.31
C TRP A 103 -0.40 -7.42 -9.17
N SER A 104 -0.38 -8.75 -9.20
CA SER A 104 -1.60 -9.57 -9.09
C SER A 104 -2.37 -9.32 -7.80
N GLN A 105 -1.66 -9.14 -6.68
CA GLN A 105 -2.26 -8.81 -5.39
C GLN A 105 -2.90 -7.41 -5.43
N THR A 106 -2.20 -6.42 -6.01
CA THR A 106 -2.76 -5.07 -6.16
C THR A 106 -3.99 -5.05 -7.08
N PHE A 107 -3.99 -5.86 -8.13
CA PHE A 107 -5.11 -6.01 -9.05
C PHE A 107 -6.33 -6.66 -8.38
N LEU A 108 -6.15 -7.79 -7.67
CA LEU A 108 -7.26 -8.46 -6.97
C LEU A 108 -7.88 -7.59 -5.86
N THR A 109 -7.05 -6.88 -5.11
CA THR A 109 -7.54 -5.98 -4.07
C THR A 109 -8.29 -4.79 -4.66
N ALA A 110 -7.86 -4.25 -5.80
CA ALA A 110 -8.59 -3.20 -6.50
C ALA A 110 -9.89 -3.74 -7.15
N TYR A 111 -9.86 -4.93 -7.74
CA TYR A 111 -11.01 -5.60 -8.35
C TYR A 111 -12.11 -5.90 -7.33
N SER A 112 -11.77 -6.52 -6.19
CA SER A 112 -12.76 -6.84 -5.14
C SER A 112 -13.43 -5.58 -4.57
N ARG A 113 -12.68 -4.48 -4.41
CA ARG A 113 -13.25 -3.18 -4.01
C ARG A 113 -14.17 -2.60 -5.09
N ALA A 114 -13.81 -2.76 -6.35
CA ALA A 114 -14.61 -2.29 -7.48
C ALA A 114 -15.89 -3.10 -7.66
N GLU A 115 -15.84 -4.41 -7.41
CA GLU A 115 -17.00 -5.32 -7.41
C GLU A 115 -17.99 -4.95 -6.29
N GLN A 116 -17.49 -4.71 -5.07
CA GLN A 116 -18.33 -4.25 -3.94
C GLN A 116 -19.09 -2.96 -4.25
N MET A 117 -18.49 -2.05 -5.04
CA MET A 117 -19.09 -0.79 -5.46
C MET A 117 -19.87 -0.89 -6.78
N SER A 118 -19.97 -2.09 -7.37
CA SER A 118 -20.64 -2.34 -8.65
C SER A 118 -20.17 -1.41 -9.78
N LEU A 119 -18.85 -1.20 -9.90
CA LEU A 119 -18.28 -0.34 -10.95
C LEU A 119 -18.61 -0.91 -12.35
N PRO A 120 -19.07 -0.07 -13.30
CA PRO A 120 -19.38 -0.51 -14.66
C PRO A 120 -18.15 -1.10 -15.36
N ASP A 121 -16.95 -0.60 -15.03
CA ASP A 121 -15.66 -1.05 -15.57
C ASP A 121 -15.32 -2.51 -15.23
N VAL A 122 -15.99 -3.10 -14.23
CA VAL A 122 -15.76 -4.48 -13.74
C VAL A 122 -16.90 -5.41 -14.16
N THR A 123 -18.01 -4.87 -14.68
CA THR A 123 -19.17 -5.67 -15.04
C THR A 123 -18.94 -6.54 -16.27
N GLY A 124 -19.52 -7.74 -16.27
CA GLY A 124 -19.42 -8.70 -17.36
C GLY A 124 -17.99 -9.20 -17.57
N PHE A 125 -17.51 -9.17 -18.82
CA PHE A 125 -16.18 -9.66 -19.20
C PHE A 125 -15.07 -8.60 -19.19
N LEU A 126 -15.36 -7.37 -18.76
CA LEU A 126 -14.39 -6.27 -18.83
C LEU A 126 -13.17 -6.52 -17.95
N ALA A 127 -13.38 -7.02 -16.73
CA ALA A 127 -12.30 -7.34 -15.81
C ALA A 127 -11.40 -8.49 -16.33
N GLN A 128 -12.00 -9.48 -16.98
CA GLN A 128 -11.31 -10.60 -17.62
C GLN A 128 -10.50 -10.11 -18.82
N LYS A 129 -11.01 -9.16 -19.60
CA LYS A 129 -10.28 -8.52 -20.71
C LYS A 129 -9.12 -7.65 -20.22
N ASP A 130 -9.27 -6.98 -19.08
CA ASP A 130 -8.19 -6.23 -18.46
C ASP A 130 -7.10 -7.17 -17.91
N LEU A 131 -7.50 -8.28 -17.26
CA LEU A 131 -6.58 -9.34 -16.84
C LEU A 131 -5.84 -9.95 -18.04
N LEU A 132 -6.55 -10.27 -19.12
CA LEU A 132 -5.99 -10.78 -20.37
C LEU A 132 -4.90 -9.85 -20.92
N ARG A 133 -5.11 -8.53 -20.87
CA ARG A 133 -4.11 -7.55 -21.32
C ARG A 133 -2.84 -7.60 -20.50
N ALA A 134 -2.95 -7.70 -19.18
CA ALA A 134 -1.80 -7.82 -18.29
C ALA A 134 -1.06 -9.15 -18.51
N ILE A 135 -1.79 -10.26 -18.60
CA ILE A 135 -1.20 -11.58 -18.86
C ILE A 135 -0.51 -11.61 -20.22
N LYS A 136 -1.07 -10.98 -21.26
CA LYS A 136 -0.43 -10.88 -22.58
C LYS A 136 0.95 -10.22 -22.53
N ALA A 137 1.16 -9.25 -21.63
CA ALA A 137 2.45 -8.62 -21.44
C ALA A 137 3.46 -9.53 -20.71
N ALA A 138 2.99 -10.49 -19.90
CA ALA A 138 3.83 -11.47 -19.21
C ALA A 138 4.11 -12.73 -20.06
N ASP A 139 3.07 -13.33 -20.64
CA ASP A 139 3.13 -14.51 -21.50
C ASP A 139 2.03 -14.46 -22.58
N GLN A 140 2.46 -14.23 -23.82
CA GLN A 140 1.56 -14.12 -24.98
C GLN A 140 0.87 -15.45 -25.32
N SER A 141 1.53 -16.60 -25.08
CA SER A 141 0.99 -17.91 -25.45
C SER A 141 -0.19 -18.30 -24.57
N TRP A 142 -0.02 -18.13 -23.26
CA TRP A 142 -1.09 -18.40 -22.28
C TRP A 142 -2.25 -17.42 -22.45
N ALA A 143 -1.96 -16.13 -22.66
CA ALA A 143 -2.98 -15.12 -22.96
C ALA A 143 -3.82 -15.47 -24.20
N GLY A 144 -3.21 -16.07 -25.23
CA GLY A 144 -3.93 -16.52 -26.42
C GLY A 144 -5.04 -17.53 -26.10
N ASN A 145 -4.79 -18.47 -25.19
CA ASN A 145 -5.77 -19.47 -24.77
C ASN A 145 -6.91 -18.83 -23.98
N LEU A 146 -6.56 -18.06 -22.93
CA LEU A 146 -7.56 -17.32 -22.14
C LEU A 146 -8.44 -16.42 -23.02
N GLY A 147 -7.85 -15.73 -23.99
CA GLY A 147 -8.59 -14.88 -24.92
C GLY A 147 -9.60 -15.65 -25.77
N ARG A 148 -9.29 -16.89 -26.17
CA ARG A 148 -10.24 -17.75 -26.91
C ARG A 148 -11.41 -18.17 -26.04
N ASP A 149 -11.16 -18.48 -24.77
CA ASP A 149 -12.20 -18.94 -23.85
C ASP A 149 -13.12 -17.80 -23.43
N ILE A 150 -12.56 -16.61 -23.16
CA ILE A 150 -13.34 -15.37 -22.96
C ILE A 150 -14.22 -15.09 -24.18
N PHE A 151 -13.67 -15.17 -25.40
CA PHE A 151 -14.44 -14.89 -26.62
C PHE A 151 -15.61 -15.88 -26.82
N ARG A 152 -15.40 -17.17 -26.51
CA ARG A 152 -16.46 -18.18 -26.58
C ARG A 152 -17.57 -17.90 -25.56
N ALA A 153 -17.19 -17.58 -24.33
CA ALA A 153 -18.14 -17.28 -23.26
C ALA A 153 -18.92 -16.00 -23.52
N GLU A 154 -18.27 -14.97 -24.07
CA GLU A 154 -18.91 -13.68 -24.39
C GLU A 154 -20.00 -13.82 -25.47
N LYS A 155 -19.81 -14.70 -26.46
CA LYS A 155 -20.76 -14.88 -27.57
C LYS A 155 -22.17 -15.30 -27.10
N GLY A 156 -22.27 -16.03 -25.99
CA GLY A 156 -23.53 -16.50 -25.42
C GLY A 156 -24.03 -15.68 -24.23
N TRP A 157 -23.33 -14.61 -23.86
CA TRP A 157 -23.59 -13.89 -22.62
C TRP A 157 -24.57 -12.75 -22.77
N THR A 158 -25.45 -12.60 -21.79
CA THR A 158 -26.37 -11.48 -21.68
C THR A 158 -26.04 -10.59 -20.47
N PRO A 159 -26.24 -9.26 -20.57
CA PRO A 159 -26.04 -8.34 -19.45
C PRO A 159 -26.83 -8.78 -18.21
N GLY A 160 -26.14 -8.92 -17.08
CA GLY A 160 -26.73 -9.37 -15.81
C GLY A 160 -26.55 -10.86 -15.50
N GLN A 161 -26.11 -11.67 -16.47
CA GLN A 161 -25.68 -13.03 -16.20
C GLN A 161 -24.29 -13.02 -15.54
N LYS A 162 -24.07 -13.90 -14.55
CA LYS A 162 -22.74 -14.11 -13.97
C LYS A 162 -21.79 -14.68 -15.03
N VAL A 163 -20.53 -14.27 -14.97
CA VAL A 163 -19.46 -14.89 -15.75
C VAL A 163 -19.31 -16.35 -15.29
N PRO A 164 -19.02 -17.31 -16.20
CA PRO A 164 -18.74 -18.68 -15.80
C PRO A 164 -17.63 -18.75 -14.74
N ASP A 165 -17.77 -19.65 -13.76
CA ASP A 165 -16.84 -19.78 -12.64
C ASP A 165 -15.39 -20.03 -13.13
N GLU A 166 -15.22 -20.83 -14.19
CA GLU A 166 -13.94 -21.09 -14.85
C GLU A 166 -13.23 -19.83 -15.39
N LEU A 167 -13.99 -18.76 -15.66
CA LEU A 167 -13.50 -17.48 -16.16
C LEU A 167 -13.60 -16.37 -15.10
N GLU A 168 -13.81 -16.75 -13.84
CA GLU A 168 -13.71 -15.82 -12.72
C GLU A 168 -12.28 -15.27 -12.64
N VAL A 169 -12.16 -13.96 -12.41
CA VAL A 169 -10.87 -13.27 -12.37
C VAL A 169 -9.91 -13.92 -11.36
N GLN A 170 -10.42 -14.34 -10.21
CA GLN A 170 -9.64 -14.98 -9.16
C GLN A 170 -9.14 -16.37 -9.58
N GLU A 171 -10.00 -17.21 -10.16
CA GLU A 171 -9.61 -18.55 -10.61
C GLU A 171 -8.55 -18.47 -11.70
N VAL A 172 -8.83 -17.72 -12.76
CA VAL A 172 -7.93 -17.52 -13.91
C VAL A 172 -6.56 -16.98 -13.47
N LEU A 173 -6.55 -15.99 -12.58
CA LEU A 173 -5.30 -15.43 -12.07
C LEU A 173 -4.55 -16.44 -11.20
N SER A 174 -5.25 -17.22 -10.38
CA SER A 174 -4.61 -18.24 -9.54
C SER A 174 -3.96 -19.35 -10.37
N GLU A 175 -4.64 -19.81 -11.43
CA GLU A 175 -4.12 -20.80 -12.36
C GLU A 175 -2.90 -20.25 -13.10
N PHE A 176 -2.99 -19.02 -13.61
CA PHE A 176 -1.86 -18.37 -14.27
C PHE A 176 -0.66 -18.21 -13.33
N LEU A 177 -0.88 -17.79 -12.07
CA LEU A 177 0.21 -17.65 -11.10
C LEU A 177 0.89 -18.99 -10.81
N GLN A 178 0.13 -20.09 -10.72
CA GLN A 178 0.71 -21.42 -10.57
C GLN A 178 1.57 -21.80 -11.79
N TYR A 179 1.04 -21.63 -13.00
CA TYR A 179 1.78 -21.84 -14.25
C TYR A 179 3.06 -20.97 -14.31
N TYR A 180 2.93 -19.69 -14.00
CA TYR A 180 4.01 -18.71 -14.05
C TYR A 180 5.14 -19.06 -13.07
N ARG A 181 4.79 -19.47 -11.85
CA ARG A 181 5.76 -19.96 -10.85
C ARG A 181 6.50 -21.21 -11.32
N GLN A 182 5.83 -22.13 -12.01
CA GLN A 182 6.42 -23.38 -12.48
C GLN A 182 7.33 -23.20 -13.71
N THR A 183 7.02 -22.23 -14.58
CA THR A 183 7.64 -22.11 -15.91
C THR A 183 8.57 -20.91 -16.08
N LYS A 184 8.33 -19.81 -15.35
CA LYS A 184 9.05 -18.54 -15.53
C LYS A 184 9.92 -18.15 -14.35
N ILE A 185 9.68 -18.67 -13.15
CA ILE A 185 10.67 -18.55 -12.07
C ILE A 185 11.85 -19.45 -12.46
N PRO A 186 13.05 -18.89 -12.67
CA PRO A 186 14.20 -19.73 -12.95
C PRO A 186 14.39 -20.70 -11.78
N ARG A 187 14.41 -22.02 -12.07
CA ARG A 187 14.90 -23.07 -11.17
C ARG A 187 16.39 -22.93 -10.82
N THR A 188 16.98 -21.77 -11.12
CA THR A 188 18.33 -21.34 -10.78
C THR A 188 18.27 -20.17 -9.80
N ALA A 189 17.40 -20.22 -8.80
CA ALA A 189 17.93 -19.95 -7.48
C ALA A 189 18.88 -21.11 -7.20
N ASN A 190 20.17 -20.87 -7.38
CA ASN A 190 21.19 -21.62 -6.67
C ASN A 190 20.64 -21.89 -5.27
N ILE A 191 20.73 -23.14 -4.83
CA ILE A 191 20.53 -23.56 -3.45
C ILE A 191 21.59 -22.82 -2.61
N ASN A 192 21.36 -21.54 -2.39
CA ASN A 192 21.92 -20.75 -1.33
C ASN A 192 20.70 -20.47 -0.46
N HIS A 193 20.36 -21.48 0.35
CA HIS A 193 19.63 -21.25 1.58
C HIS A 193 20.44 -20.20 2.35
N GLY A 194 20.13 -18.91 2.15
CA GLY A 194 20.42 -17.84 3.10
C GLY A 194 19.49 -18.02 4.30
N ALA A 195 19.56 -19.21 4.91
CA ALA A 195 19.06 -19.47 6.24
C ALA A 195 20.24 -19.19 7.17
N PHE A 196 19.98 -18.36 8.17
CA PHE A 196 20.84 -18.10 9.31
C PHE A 196 21.76 -19.28 9.63
N ALA A 197 23.06 -19.14 9.33
CA ALA A 197 24.08 -19.97 9.93
C ALA A 197 24.18 -19.57 11.41
N ALA A 198 23.29 -20.12 12.23
CA ALA A 198 23.46 -20.11 13.67
C ALA A 198 24.71 -20.95 13.98
N THR A 199 25.78 -20.27 14.39
CA THR A 199 27.00 -20.90 14.89
C THR A 199 26.73 -21.49 16.28
N LEU A 200 26.17 -22.70 16.33
CA LEU A 200 26.23 -23.53 17.53
C LEU A 200 27.49 -24.38 17.43
N SER A 201 28.51 -24.01 18.22
CA SER A 201 29.89 -24.52 18.26
C SER A 201 30.83 -23.64 17.44
N GLY A 202 31.43 -22.66 18.12
CA GLY A 202 32.38 -21.71 17.53
C GLY A 202 33.67 -22.39 17.10
N GLU A 203 33.74 -22.73 15.82
CA GLU A 203 34.98 -23.00 15.10
C GLU A 203 34.89 -22.38 13.69
N GLU A 204 35.81 -21.47 13.40
CA GLU A 204 35.94 -20.80 12.11
C GLU A 204 36.50 -21.79 11.08
N ALA A 205 35.72 -22.12 10.05
CA ALA A 205 36.22 -22.89 8.92
C ALA A 205 36.91 -21.96 7.90
N PRO A 206 38.09 -22.35 7.37
CA PRO A 206 39.01 -21.44 6.71
C PRO A 206 38.50 -20.95 5.36
N THR A 207 38.79 -19.68 5.11
CA THR A 207 38.58 -18.98 3.83
C THR A 207 39.25 -19.71 2.68
N HIS A 208 38.46 -20.51 1.94
CA HIS A 208 38.87 -21.00 0.63
C HIS A 208 38.56 -19.94 -0.44
N PHE A 209 39.63 -19.35 -0.96
CA PHE A 209 39.64 -18.55 -2.17
C PHE A 209 38.97 -19.30 -3.32
N ARG A 210 37.77 -18.87 -3.72
CA ARG A 210 37.10 -19.38 -4.91
C ARG A 210 37.56 -18.58 -6.12
N GLN A 211 38.50 -19.16 -6.88
CA GLN A 211 38.84 -18.72 -8.23
C GLN A 211 37.57 -18.73 -9.07
N GLN A 212 37.15 -17.57 -9.56
CA GLN A 212 36.01 -17.46 -10.47
C GLN A 212 36.49 -16.97 -11.84
N SER A 213 36.61 -17.93 -12.75
CA SER A 213 36.69 -17.69 -14.18
C SER A 213 35.36 -17.08 -14.65
N SER A 214 35.40 -15.84 -15.13
CA SER A 214 34.26 -15.16 -15.74
C SER A 214 34.69 -14.60 -17.08
N LYS A 215 34.36 -15.35 -18.13
CA LYS A 215 34.30 -14.88 -19.52
C LYS A 215 33.41 -13.63 -19.60
N ASN A 216 34.04 -12.48 -19.76
CA ASN A 216 33.55 -11.29 -20.45
C ASN A 216 34.79 -10.40 -20.67
N PRO A 217 35.02 -9.79 -21.84
CA PRO A 217 36.15 -8.89 -22.05
C PRO A 217 35.89 -7.60 -21.26
N ARG A 218 36.28 -7.61 -19.98
CA ARG A 218 36.24 -6.45 -19.10
C ARG A 218 37.25 -5.45 -19.64
N LYS A 219 36.82 -4.19 -19.82
CA LYS A 219 37.68 -3.05 -20.17
C LYS A 219 38.97 -3.10 -19.33
N PRO A 220 40.15 -2.79 -19.90
CA PRO A 220 41.40 -2.85 -19.16
C PRO A 220 41.30 -1.99 -17.90
N PHE A 221 41.59 -2.60 -16.76
CA PHE A 221 41.69 -1.91 -15.47
C PHE A 221 42.75 -0.82 -15.61
N LYS A 222 42.39 0.45 -15.39
CA LYS A 222 43.34 1.55 -15.48
C LYS A 222 44.37 1.40 -14.35
N PRO A 223 45.67 1.58 -14.60
CA PRO A 223 46.67 1.59 -13.53
C PRO A 223 46.36 2.73 -12.55
N CYS A 224 46.67 2.52 -11.27
CA CYS A 224 46.61 3.56 -10.27
C CYS A 224 47.59 4.70 -10.63
N LEU A 225 47.39 5.90 -10.08
CA LEU A 225 48.30 7.04 -10.29
C LEU A 225 49.74 6.76 -9.90
N CYS A 226 49.97 5.86 -8.94
CA CYS A 226 51.32 5.44 -8.54
C CYS A 226 52.00 4.51 -9.56
N GLY A 227 51.31 4.12 -10.64
CA GLY A 227 51.82 3.22 -11.67
C GLY A 227 51.51 1.73 -11.44
N ASP A 228 51.05 1.36 -10.24
CA ASP A 228 50.74 -0.03 -9.89
C ASP A 228 49.27 -0.42 -10.14
N MET A 229 49.00 -1.72 -10.20
CA MET A 229 47.68 -2.28 -10.45
C MET A 229 46.91 -2.55 -9.15
N HIS A 230 46.27 -1.53 -8.60
CA HIS A 230 45.37 -1.66 -7.45
C HIS A 230 44.23 -0.63 -7.49
N PHE A 231 43.21 -0.85 -6.66
CA PHE A 231 42.15 0.15 -6.47
C PHE A 231 42.71 1.37 -5.74
N TRP A 232 42.26 2.57 -6.12
CA TRP A 232 42.74 3.84 -5.54
C TRP A 232 42.75 3.87 -4.02
N GLY A 233 41.70 3.36 -3.36
CA GLY A 233 41.63 3.32 -1.88
C GLY A 233 42.51 2.28 -1.21
N GLN A 234 43.26 1.49 -1.99
CA GLN A 234 44.27 0.54 -1.52
C GLN A 234 45.68 0.98 -1.94
N CYS A 235 45.84 2.23 -2.41
CA CYS A 235 47.13 2.77 -2.83
C CYS A 235 47.99 3.09 -1.60
N PRO A 236 49.19 2.49 -1.44
CA PRO A 236 50.07 2.77 -0.30
C PRO A 236 50.59 4.21 -0.24
N TYR A 237 50.43 4.97 -1.32
CA TYR A 237 50.95 6.34 -1.47
C TYR A 237 49.87 7.42 -1.39
N ILE A 238 48.61 7.03 -1.11
CA ILE A 238 47.48 7.95 -0.95
C ILE A 238 46.81 7.60 0.37
N ASP A 239 47.01 8.44 1.39
CA ASP A 239 46.15 8.49 2.58
C ASP A 239 44.80 9.17 2.25
#